data_AF-A0A9P6SJ84-F1
#
_entry.id   AF-A0A9P6SJ84-F1
#
_cell.length_a   1.000
_cell.length_b   1.000
_cell.length_c   1.000
_cell.angle_alpha   90.00
_cell.angle_beta   90.00
_cell.angle_gamma   90.00
#
_symmetry.space_group_name_H-M   'P 1'
#
loop_
_entity.id
_entity.type
_entity.pdbx_description
1 polymer ?
#
loop_
_entity_poly.entity_id
_entity_poly.type
_entity_poly.pdbx_seq_one_letter_code
_entity_poly.pdbx_strand_id
1 'polypeptide(L)'
;MIFSKTVTTLATLASMMALAQADMLSISNPTSGTKWKVGDLVFLQWKGNCASMGSPAAKMVDVNLMSGPSTALRFVAKLASIDCSNTNTRKEFTIPADLGKLVEKDIEYSLQVQTEPQPSYSPTFGIDTGDGTDPNGAGTGASGDTNGGGTVAAGSDPSHTSGASGPASPIKNGGSMATGAAVALAAVLVAAQLL
;
A
#
# COMPACT_ATOMS: atom_id res chain seq x y z
N MET A 1 -68.90 -33.34 -3.71
CA MET A 1 -68.58 -31.95 -4.09
C MET A 1 -67.97 -31.27 -2.87
N ILE A 2 -66.95 -30.43 -2.90
CA ILE A 2 -65.93 -29.99 -3.85
C ILE A 2 -65.13 -29.00 -2.98
N PHE A 3 -63.80 -29.19 -2.85
CA PHE A 3 -62.76 -28.17 -2.63
C PHE A 3 -62.86 -27.29 -1.35
N SER A 4 -61.82 -26.68 -0.78
CA SER A 4 -60.43 -26.51 -1.16
C SER A 4 -59.64 -26.10 0.09
N LYS A 5 -58.34 -26.39 0.02
CA LYS A 5 -57.31 -26.06 0.99
C LYS A 5 -57.05 -24.55 1.03
N THR A 6 -56.73 -24.00 2.20
CA THR A 6 -55.99 -22.73 2.29
C THR A 6 -54.85 -22.91 3.28
N VAL A 7 -53.69 -23.17 2.72
CA VAL A 7 -52.38 -23.17 3.37
C VAL A 7 -52.01 -21.70 3.56
N THR A 8 -51.90 -21.24 4.81
CA THR A 8 -51.42 -19.89 5.11
C THR A 8 -49.90 -19.89 5.05
N THR A 9 -49.40 -19.37 3.94
CA THR A 9 -47.98 -19.21 3.61
C THR A 9 -47.30 -18.30 4.63
N LEU A 10 -46.26 -18.81 5.30
CA LEU A 10 -45.30 -18.02 6.08
C LEU A 10 -44.55 -17.11 5.09
N ALA A 11 -44.79 -15.80 5.15
CA ALA A 11 -43.97 -14.81 4.46
C ALA A 11 -42.64 -14.66 5.20
N THR A 12 -41.65 -15.46 4.83
CA THR A 12 -40.26 -15.24 5.24
C THR A 12 -39.76 -13.96 4.59
N LEU A 13 -39.59 -12.92 5.41
CA LEU A 13 -38.79 -11.74 5.08
C LEU A 13 -37.35 -12.19 4.84
N ALA A 14 -37.03 -12.47 3.57
CA ALA A 14 -35.66 -12.58 3.10
C ALA A 14 -35.09 -11.16 3.02
N SER A 15 -34.70 -10.62 4.18
CA SER A 15 -33.85 -9.43 4.26
C SER A 15 -32.54 -9.79 3.56
N MET A 16 -32.44 -9.37 2.30
CA MET A 16 -31.23 -9.50 1.50
C MET A 16 -30.11 -8.76 2.23
N MET A 17 -29.20 -9.53 2.86
CA MET A 17 -27.90 -9.02 3.25
C MET A 17 -27.16 -8.68 1.96
N ALA A 18 -27.33 -7.45 1.48
CA ALA A 18 -26.27 -6.80 0.72
C ALA A 18 -25.10 -6.68 1.70
N LEU A 19 -24.24 -7.69 1.70
CA LEU A 19 -22.89 -7.56 2.24
C LEU A 19 -22.27 -6.42 1.44
N ALA A 20 -22.33 -5.21 2.01
CA ALA A 20 -21.50 -4.11 1.59
C ALA A 20 -20.08 -4.68 1.64
N GLN A 21 -19.52 -4.97 0.46
CA GLN A 21 -18.12 -5.32 0.37
C GLN A 21 -17.40 -4.08 0.91
N ALA A 22 -16.87 -4.22 2.13
CA ALA A 22 -15.91 -3.29 2.69
C ALA A 22 -14.86 -3.03 1.60
N ASP A 23 -14.72 -1.79 1.16
CA ASP A 23 -13.76 -1.42 0.13
C ASP A 23 -12.36 -1.53 0.75
N MET A 24 -11.79 -2.73 0.67
CA MET A 24 -10.49 -3.05 1.22
C MET A 24 -9.44 -2.69 0.18
N LEU A 25 -8.46 -1.87 0.57
CA LEU A 25 -7.37 -1.53 -0.31
C LEU A 25 -6.40 -2.70 -0.41
N SER A 26 -6.08 -3.11 -1.63
CA SER A 26 -5.00 -4.07 -1.89
C SER A 26 -3.72 -3.30 -2.14
N ILE A 27 -2.83 -3.25 -1.16
CA ILE A 27 -1.55 -2.52 -1.25
C ILE A 27 -0.54 -3.37 -2.01
N SER A 28 -0.04 -2.84 -3.13
CA SER A 28 0.90 -3.53 -4.04
C SER A 28 2.33 -3.00 -3.98
N ASN A 29 2.56 -1.84 -3.34
CA ASN A 29 3.90 -1.34 -3.05
C ASN A 29 3.88 -0.68 -1.66
N PRO A 30 4.84 -0.99 -0.75
CA PRO A 30 6.05 -1.78 -0.99
C PRO A 30 5.78 -3.28 -1.19
N THR A 31 6.70 -3.95 -1.91
CA THR A 31 6.70 -5.42 -2.06
C THR A 31 7.64 -6.06 -1.05
N SER A 32 7.44 -7.36 -0.77
CA SER A 32 8.34 -8.11 0.10
C SER A 32 9.80 -7.99 -0.36
N GLY A 33 10.71 -7.76 0.60
CA GLY A 33 12.14 -7.56 0.34
C GLY A 33 12.53 -6.13 -0.09
N THR A 34 11.58 -5.23 -0.32
CA THR A 34 11.88 -3.81 -0.55
C THR A 34 12.57 -3.22 0.67
N LYS A 35 13.60 -2.40 0.47
CA LYS A 35 14.20 -1.58 1.52
C LYS A 35 14.03 -0.11 1.17
N TRP A 36 13.43 0.65 2.08
CA TRP A 36 13.32 2.10 1.97
C TRP A 36 14.36 2.76 2.86
N LYS A 37 14.98 3.83 2.40
CA LYS A 37 15.91 4.60 3.20
C LYS A 37 15.22 5.79 3.83
N VAL A 38 15.58 6.13 5.06
CA VAL A 38 15.14 7.38 5.67
C VAL A 38 15.62 8.59 4.85
N GLY A 39 14.75 9.59 4.67
CA GLY A 39 14.99 10.77 3.84
C GLY A 39 14.66 10.60 2.35
N ASP A 40 14.46 9.37 1.86
CA ASP A 40 14.17 9.14 0.44
C ASP A 40 12.70 9.43 0.10
N LEU A 41 12.48 9.88 -1.14
CA LEU A 41 11.14 9.95 -1.74
C LEU A 41 10.73 8.55 -2.21
N VAL A 42 9.64 8.03 -1.63
CA VAL A 42 9.09 6.72 -1.94
C VAL A 42 7.64 6.84 -2.39
N PHE A 43 7.03 5.71 -2.77
CA PHE A 43 5.62 5.69 -3.14
C PHE A 43 4.87 4.49 -2.53
N LEU A 44 3.64 4.75 -2.13
CA LEU A 44 2.63 3.73 -1.82
C LEU A 44 1.78 3.52 -3.07
N GLN A 45 1.50 2.26 -3.40
CA GLN A 45 0.60 1.89 -4.50
C GLN A 45 -0.46 0.92 -4.01
N TRP A 46 -1.71 1.10 -4.44
CA TRP A 46 -2.83 0.25 -4.06
C TRP A 46 -3.82 0.02 -5.21
N LYS A 47 -4.71 -0.96 -5.04
CA LYS A 47 -5.92 -1.18 -5.84
C LYS A 47 -7.14 -1.11 -4.93
N GLY A 48 -8.30 -0.80 -5.51
CA GLY A 48 -9.52 -0.51 -4.76
C GLY A 48 -9.67 0.98 -4.47
N ASN A 49 -10.73 1.36 -3.77
CA ASN A 49 -10.95 2.74 -3.33
C ASN A 49 -11.53 2.73 -1.90
N CYS A 50 -11.90 3.89 -1.38
CA CYS A 50 -12.45 4.06 -0.04
C CYS A 50 -13.83 4.73 -0.08
N ALA A 51 -14.57 4.62 -1.19
CA ALA A 51 -15.84 5.32 -1.37
C ALA A 51 -16.86 4.97 -0.28
N SER A 52 -16.80 3.76 0.28
CA SER A 52 -17.64 3.33 1.40
C SER A 52 -17.45 4.16 2.67
N MET A 53 -16.29 4.80 2.85
CA MET A 53 -16.03 5.69 3.99
C MET A 53 -16.70 7.06 3.84
N GLY A 54 -17.15 7.41 2.63
CA GLY A 54 -17.72 8.72 2.32
C GLY A 54 -16.70 9.87 2.42
N SER A 55 -17.15 11.07 2.10
CA SER A 55 -16.35 12.30 2.29
C SER A 55 -16.64 12.91 3.67
N PRO A 56 -15.62 13.43 4.38
CA PRO A 56 -14.24 13.64 3.96
C PRO A 56 -13.29 12.47 4.26
N ALA A 57 -13.75 11.42 4.96
CA ALA A 57 -12.90 10.35 5.47
C ALA A 57 -12.08 9.67 4.36
N ALA A 58 -12.68 9.37 3.21
CA ALA A 58 -12.01 8.76 2.06
C ALA A 58 -10.89 9.63 1.44
N LYS A 59 -10.85 10.93 1.73
CA LYS A 59 -9.86 11.89 1.20
C LYS A 59 -8.65 12.09 2.11
N MET A 60 -8.72 11.64 3.36
CA MET A 60 -7.69 11.82 4.38
C MET A 60 -7.50 10.53 5.16
N VAL A 61 -7.16 9.45 4.45
CA VAL A 61 -6.91 8.15 5.09
C VAL A 61 -5.45 8.07 5.52
N ASP A 62 -5.24 7.75 6.79
CA ASP A 62 -3.91 7.73 7.37
C ASP A 62 -3.13 6.49 6.99
N VAL A 63 -1.85 6.69 6.67
CA VAL A 63 -0.86 5.65 6.41
C VAL A 63 0.11 5.62 7.58
N ASN A 64 0.02 4.55 8.36
CA ASN A 64 0.85 4.31 9.53
C ASN A 64 1.93 3.27 9.22
N LEU A 65 3.11 3.47 9.77
CA LEU A 65 4.15 2.49 9.84
C LEU A 65 3.92 1.61 11.07
N MET A 66 3.86 0.30 10.84
CA MET A 66 3.67 -0.71 11.87
C MET A 66 4.87 -1.66 11.90
N SER A 67 5.23 -2.15 13.09
CA SER A 67 6.25 -3.18 13.28
C SER A 67 5.69 -4.40 14.02
N GLY A 68 6.40 -5.52 13.92
CA GLY A 68 6.05 -6.76 14.62
C GLY A 68 5.21 -7.74 13.79
N PRO A 69 4.93 -8.94 14.35
CA PRO A 69 4.16 -9.96 13.66
C PRO A 69 2.69 -9.55 13.53
N SER A 70 1.96 -10.16 12.59
CA SER A 70 0.54 -9.89 12.35
C SER A 70 -0.37 -10.07 13.57
N THR A 71 0.09 -10.81 14.59
CA THR A 71 -0.61 -11.04 15.86
C THR A 71 -0.32 -9.99 16.94
N ALA A 72 0.71 -9.16 16.76
CA ALA A 72 1.15 -8.17 17.75
C ALA A 72 1.76 -6.93 17.06
N LEU A 73 0.98 -6.31 16.18
CA LEU A 73 1.39 -5.09 15.47
C LEU A 73 1.54 -3.91 16.45
N ARG A 74 2.64 -3.18 16.30
CA ARG A 74 2.95 -1.98 17.07
C ARG A 74 3.00 -0.78 16.14
N PHE A 75 2.31 0.29 16.52
CA PHE A 75 2.43 1.56 15.82
C PHE A 75 3.83 2.15 16.04
N VAL A 76 4.47 2.58 14.96
CA VAL A 76 5.78 3.23 14.98
C VAL A 76 5.62 4.72 14.73
N ALA A 77 5.00 5.08 13.60
CA ALA A 77 4.81 6.46 13.19
C ALA A 77 3.71 6.60 12.14
N LYS A 78 3.20 7.82 11.97
CA LYS A 78 2.37 8.19 10.82
C LYS A 78 3.28 8.70 9.70
N LEU A 79 3.15 8.15 8.50
CA LEU A 79 4.00 8.51 7.35
C LEU A 79 3.32 9.53 6.43
N ALA A 80 2.04 9.34 6.16
CA ALA A 80 1.30 10.16 5.20
C ALA A 80 -0.22 10.08 5.43
N SER A 81 -0.96 10.89 4.69
CA SER A 81 -2.39 10.70 4.45
C SER A 81 -2.64 10.62 2.93
N ILE A 82 -3.53 9.72 2.53
CA ILE A 82 -3.90 9.48 1.13
C ILE A 82 -5.35 9.86 0.85
N ASP A 83 -5.60 10.21 -0.41
CA ASP A 83 -6.95 10.29 -0.98
C ASP A 83 -7.22 9.02 -1.78
N CYS A 84 -8.04 8.14 -1.22
CA CYS A 84 -8.51 6.92 -1.88
C CYS A 84 -10.00 7.03 -2.25
N SER A 85 -10.59 8.23 -2.27
CA SER A 85 -11.99 8.44 -2.72
C SER A 85 -12.18 8.26 -4.23
N ASN A 86 -11.09 8.29 -5.00
CA ASN A 86 -11.09 8.30 -6.46
C ASN A 86 -10.29 7.11 -7.03
N THR A 87 -10.08 7.10 -8.35
CA THR A 87 -9.23 6.12 -9.05
C THR A 87 -7.73 6.33 -8.86
N ASN A 88 -7.32 7.22 -7.94
CA ASN A 88 -5.91 7.38 -7.61
C ASN A 88 -5.43 6.09 -6.93
N THR A 89 -4.38 5.49 -7.49
CA THR A 89 -3.83 4.20 -7.01
C THR A 89 -2.41 4.35 -6.48
N ARG A 90 -1.90 5.59 -6.36
CA ARG A 90 -0.51 5.86 -5.98
C ARG A 90 -0.39 7.18 -5.24
N LYS A 91 0.47 7.21 -4.22
CA LYS A 91 0.88 8.43 -3.50
C LYS A 91 2.38 8.40 -3.25
N GLU A 92 3.06 9.49 -3.56
CA GLU A 92 4.46 9.69 -3.18
C GLU A 92 4.54 10.45 -1.85
N PHE A 93 5.53 10.10 -1.04
CA PHE A 93 5.85 10.75 0.24
C PHE A 93 7.31 10.48 0.61
N THR A 94 7.86 11.34 1.45
CA THR A 94 9.24 11.19 1.95
C THR A 94 9.22 10.40 3.25
N ILE A 95 10.16 9.46 3.41
CA ILE A 95 10.38 8.79 4.69
C ILE A 95 11.02 9.79 5.66
N PRO A 96 10.37 10.16 6.79
CA PRO A 96 10.94 11.12 7.72
C PRO A 96 12.33 10.69 8.22
N ALA A 97 13.30 11.61 8.22
CA ALA A 97 14.68 11.30 8.61
C ALA A 97 14.80 10.95 10.11
N ASP A 98 13.93 11.50 10.94
CA ASP A 98 13.84 11.24 12.37
C ASP A 98 13.35 9.82 12.71
N LEU A 99 12.75 9.10 11.75
CA LEU A 99 12.45 7.68 11.90
C LEU A 99 13.68 6.84 12.20
N GLY A 100 14.87 7.27 11.79
CA GLY A 100 16.11 6.54 12.10
C GLY A 100 16.31 6.27 13.59
N LYS A 101 15.67 7.05 14.48
CA LYS A 101 15.71 6.86 15.94
C LYS A 101 14.66 5.89 16.48
N LEU A 102 13.62 5.61 15.69
CA LEU A 102 12.46 4.80 16.06
C LEU A 102 12.46 3.43 15.38
N VAL A 103 13.14 3.32 14.24
CA VAL A 103 13.29 2.06 13.51
C VAL A 103 14.57 1.36 13.93
N GLU A 104 14.51 0.04 13.96
CA GLU A 104 15.61 -0.84 14.30
C GLU A 104 16.08 -1.53 13.02
N LYS A 105 17.39 -1.72 12.91
CA LYS A 105 17.99 -2.43 11.78
C LYS A 105 17.53 -3.89 11.78
N ASP A 106 17.36 -4.45 10.58
CA ASP A 106 16.97 -5.85 10.35
C ASP A 106 15.60 -6.24 10.92
N ILE A 107 14.75 -5.25 11.21
CA ILE A 107 13.33 -5.44 11.52
C ILE A 107 12.48 -5.24 10.26
N GLU A 108 11.46 -6.08 10.13
CA GLU A 108 10.43 -5.95 9.11
C GLU A 108 9.27 -5.06 9.58
N TYR A 109 8.83 -4.20 8.67
CA TYR A 109 7.74 -3.27 8.86
C TYR A 109 6.61 -3.54 7.87
N SER A 110 5.41 -3.06 8.18
CA SER A 110 4.28 -3.02 7.25
C SER A 110 3.60 -1.65 7.31
N LEU A 111 2.96 -1.28 6.22
CA LEU A 111 2.08 -0.11 6.20
C LEU A 111 0.68 -0.55 6.60
N GLN A 112 0.05 0.21 7.49
CA GLN A 112 -1.36 0.13 7.78
C GLN A 112 -2.04 1.36 7.18
N VAL A 113 -3.03 1.14 6.34
CA VAL A 113 -3.91 2.19 5.82
C VAL A 113 -5.24 2.08 6.56
N GLN A 114 -5.63 3.14 7.28
CA GLN A 114 -6.79 3.15 8.16
C GLN A 114 -8.12 3.26 7.39
N THR A 115 -8.47 2.19 6.69
CA THR A 115 -9.76 2.04 6.03
C THR A 115 -10.84 1.55 7.01
N GLU A 116 -12.10 1.90 6.74
CA GLU A 116 -13.26 1.36 7.46
C GLU A 116 -14.06 0.42 6.55
N PRO A 117 -14.62 -0.68 7.10
CA PRO A 117 -14.64 -1.09 8.50
C PRO A 117 -13.35 -1.75 9.03
N GLN A 118 -12.40 -2.09 8.17
CA GLN A 118 -11.17 -2.76 8.57
C GLN A 118 -9.95 -2.12 7.90
N PRO A 119 -8.83 -1.95 8.62
CA PRO A 119 -7.61 -1.42 8.05
C PRO A 119 -7.02 -2.37 7.02
N SER A 120 -6.36 -1.80 6.02
CA SER A 120 -5.65 -2.53 4.97
C SER A 120 -4.15 -2.54 5.25
N TYR A 121 -3.47 -3.65 4.97
CA TYR A 121 -2.03 -3.81 5.27
C TYR A 121 -1.21 -4.11 4.02
N SER A 122 0.03 -3.60 4.00
CA SER A 122 1.01 -3.94 2.96
C SER A 122 1.72 -5.25 3.27
N PRO A 123 2.38 -5.86 2.25
CA PRO A 123 3.48 -6.79 2.50
C PRO A 123 4.55 -6.18 3.42
N THR A 124 5.37 -7.03 4.03
CA THR A 124 6.48 -6.59 4.87
C THR A 124 7.63 -6.02 4.04
N PHE A 125 8.36 -5.05 4.59
CA PHE A 125 9.51 -4.40 3.97
C PHE A 125 10.48 -3.91 5.04
N GLY A 126 11.73 -3.61 4.64
CA GLY A 126 12.75 -3.07 5.55
C GLY A 126 12.90 -1.56 5.45
N ILE A 127 13.39 -0.93 6.52
CA ILE A 127 13.83 0.46 6.51
C ILE A 127 15.32 0.51 6.85
N ASP A 128 16.10 1.20 6.01
CA ASP A 128 17.52 1.49 6.23
C ASP A 128 17.67 2.90 6.81
N THR A 129 18.35 3.01 7.94
CA THR A 129 18.61 4.31 8.59
C THR A 129 19.80 5.03 7.96
N GLY A 130 20.59 4.37 7.11
CA GLY A 130 21.79 4.96 6.51
C GLY A 130 22.95 5.16 7.50
N ASP A 131 22.78 4.79 8.77
CA ASP A 131 23.82 4.84 9.81
C ASP A 131 24.79 3.66 9.73
N GLY A 132 24.63 2.81 8.70
CA GLY A 132 25.60 1.79 8.36
C GLY A 132 26.90 2.43 7.87
N THR A 133 27.79 2.77 8.80
CA THR A 133 29.19 2.44 8.60
C THR A 133 29.25 0.94 8.38
N ASP A 134 29.16 0.54 7.12
CA ASP A 134 29.45 -0.81 6.71
C ASP A 134 30.94 -1.06 7.04
N PRO A 135 31.31 -1.95 7.97
CA PRO A 135 32.73 -2.19 8.26
C PRO A 135 33.48 -2.85 7.08
N ASN A 136 32.79 -3.14 5.96
CA ASN A 136 33.36 -3.67 4.73
C ASN A 136 33.08 -2.81 3.47
N GLY A 137 32.58 -1.57 3.62
CA GLY A 137 32.41 -0.66 2.49
C GLY A 137 33.71 0.05 2.15
N ALA A 138 34.52 -0.53 1.26
CA ALA A 138 35.64 0.15 0.63
C ALA A 138 35.17 1.48 0.00
N GLY A 139 35.62 2.60 0.57
CA GLY A 139 35.31 3.94 0.09
C GLY A 139 36.00 4.26 -1.24
N THR A 140 35.33 5.09 -2.06
CA THR A 140 35.89 6.01 -3.06
C THR A 140 34.71 6.71 -3.74
N GLY A 141 34.59 8.03 -3.84
CA GLY A 141 35.45 9.12 -3.39
C GLY A 141 34.67 10.44 -3.40
N ALA A 142 35.02 11.28 -2.43
CA ALA A 142 34.84 12.72 -2.55
C ALA A 142 36.13 13.28 -3.14
N SER A 143 36.04 13.95 -4.29
CA SER A 143 37.02 14.95 -4.71
C SER A 143 36.24 16.23 -4.94
N GLY A 144 36.25 17.09 -3.92
CA GLY A 144 36.08 18.52 -4.13
C GLY A 144 37.40 19.07 -4.62
N ASP A 145 37.35 19.86 -5.69
CA ASP A 145 38.44 20.76 -6.06
C ASP A 145 37.89 22.17 -6.19
N THR A 146 38.39 23.02 -5.29
CA THR A 146 38.33 24.48 -5.39
C THR A 146 39.56 24.92 -6.18
N ASN A 147 39.43 25.46 -7.39
CA ASN A 147 40.37 26.48 -7.88
C ASN A 147 39.82 27.27 -9.07
N GLY A 148 40.12 28.57 -9.08
CA GLY A 148 39.53 29.55 -9.99
C GLY A 148 40.33 29.83 -11.27
N GLY A 149 39.83 30.82 -12.02
CA GLY A 149 40.62 31.63 -12.94
C GLY A 149 40.53 31.27 -14.43
N GLY A 150 39.66 32.00 -15.15
CA GLY A 150 39.93 32.58 -16.47
C GLY A 150 40.34 31.67 -17.64
N THR A 151 39.48 31.58 -18.66
CA THR A 151 39.62 32.29 -19.96
C THR A 151 38.59 31.75 -20.96
N VAL A 152 38.03 32.67 -21.75
CA VAL A 152 37.07 32.40 -22.82
C VAL A 152 37.79 31.88 -24.06
N ALA A 153 37.28 30.82 -24.67
CA ALA A 153 37.54 30.48 -26.07
C ALA A 153 36.33 29.76 -26.67
N ALA A 154 35.97 30.21 -27.86
CA ALA A 154 34.73 29.93 -28.57
C ALA A 154 34.72 28.57 -29.29
N GLY A 155 33.50 28.04 -29.42
CA GLY A 155 33.06 27.30 -30.60
C GLY A 155 33.53 25.86 -30.73
N SER A 156 32.60 24.91 -30.58
CA SER A 156 32.32 23.88 -31.59
C SER A 156 31.06 23.09 -31.20
N ASP A 157 30.17 23.02 -32.19
CA ASP A 157 28.98 22.21 -32.40
C ASP A 157 29.01 20.79 -31.78
N PRO A 158 27.91 20.29 -31.19
CA PRO A 158 27.65 18.87 -31.07
C PRO A 158 26.53 18.45 -32.04
N SER A 159 26.95 17.85 -33.14
CA SER A 159 26.12 17.00 -33.99
C SER A 159 25.44 15.90 -33.18
N HIS A 160 24.10 15.90 -33.19
CA HIS A 160 23.27 14.83 -32.66
C HIS A 160 23.46 13.54 -33.49
N THR A 161 24.04 12.50 -32.89
CA THR A 161 23.99 11.14 -33.42
C THR A 161 22.85 10.37 -32.74
N SER A 162 21.77 10.19 -33.49
CA SER A 162 20.64 9.31 -33.16
C SER A 162 21.01 7.85 -33.46
N GLY A 163 20.88 6.97 -32.46
CA GLY A 163 20.94 5.51 -32.60
C GLY A 163 20.79 4.89 -31.21
N ALA A 164 20.01 3.83 -30.95
CA ALA A 164 19.35 2.89 -31.82
C ALA A 164 18.09 2.34 -31.13
N SER A 165 17.11 1.99 -31.96
CA SER A 165 15.88 1.29 -31.62
C SER A 165 16.16 -0.15 -31.22
N GLY A 166 15.77 -0.54 -30.01
CA GLY A 166 15.72 -1.93 -29.55
C GLY A 166 14.27 -2.44 -29.49
N PRO A 167 13.98 -3.67 -29.94
CA PRO A 167 12.62 -4.15 -30.20
C PRO A 167 11.84 -4.45 -28.91
N ALA A 168 10.58 -4.02 -28.91
CA ALA A 168 9.59 -4.34 -27.90
C ALA A 168 9.16 -5.81 -27.99
N SER A 169 9.31 -6.55 -26.90
CA SER A 169 8.73 -7.88 -26.75
C SER A 169 7.24 -7.78 -26.38
N PRO A 170 6.34 -8.51 -27.04
CA PRO A 170 4.91 -8.48 -26.72
C PRO A 170 4.63 -9.21 -25.39
N ILE A 171 3.92 -8.53 -24.51
CA ILE A 171 3.36 -9.07 -23.26
C ILE A 171 2.27 -10.10 -23.62
N LYS A 172 2.54 -11.37 -23.30
CA LYS A 172 1.54 -12.44 -23.36
C LYS A 172 0.61 -12.34 -22.15
N ASN A 173 -0.61 -11.90 -22.42
CA ASN A 173 -1.74 -11.93 -21.51
C ASN A 173 -2.33 -13.35 -21.50
N GLY A 174 -2.41 -14.02 -20.35
CA GLY A 174 -3.09 -15.32 -20.25
C GLY A 174 -2.90 -16.03 -18.91
N GLY A 175 -4.02 -16.37 -18.25
CA GLY A 175 -4.07 -17.23 -17.07
C GLY A 175 -5.05 -16.71 -16.03
N SER A 176 -6.36 -16.86 -16.27
CA SER A 176 -7.19 -17.92 -15.68
C SER A 176 -7.39 -17.76 -14.17
N MET A 177 -8.54 -17.20 -13.82
CA MET A 177 -9.09 -17.18 -12.47
C MET A 177 -9.40 -18.61 -12.01
N ALA A 178 -8.83 -19.01 -10.87
CA ALA A 178 -9.20 -20.23 -10.17
C ALA A 178 -9.95 -19.85 -8.88
N THR A 179 -11.17 -20.37 -8.84
CA THR A 179 -12.21 -20.26 -7.84
C THR A 179 -11.82 -20.93 -6.51
N GLY A 180 -12.21 -20.30 -5.39
CA GLY A 180 -12.75 -21.04 -4.25
C GLY A 180 -11.90 -21.14 -2.99
N ALA A 181 -12.34 -20.45 -1.94
CA ALA A 181 -12.64 -21.04 -0.63
C ALA A 181 -13.30 -19.96 0.25
N ALA A 182 -14.63 -19.92 0.26
CA ALA A 182 -15.37 -19.13 1.24
C ALA A 182 -15.39 -19.91 2.56
N VAL A 183 -14.59 -19.47 3.53
CA VAL A 183 -14.66 -19.97 4.92
C VAL A 183 -15.84 -19.28 5.58
N ALA A 184 -16.95 -20.00 5.73
CA ALA A 184 -18.10 -19.50 6.48
C ALA A 184 -17.82 -19.58 7.98
N LEU A 185 -17.39 -18.47 8.60
CA LEU A 185 -17.42 -18.31 10.05
C LEU A 185 -18.86 -18.02 10.48
N ALA A 186 -19.54 -19.04 11.01
CA ALA A 186 -20.83 -18.86 11.68
C ALA A 186 -20.59 -18.29 13.08
N ALA A 187 -20.69 -16.97 13.23
CA ALA A 187 -20.74 -16.32 14.54
C ALA A 187 -22.18 -16.45 15.09
N VAL A 188 -22.37 -17.36 16.05
CA VAL A 188 -23.61 -17.46 16.82
C VAL A 188 -23.60 -16.34 17.87
N LEU A 189 -24.33 -15.26 17.59
CA LEU A 189 -24.59 -14.20 18.54
C LEU A 189 -25.93 -14.49 19.24
N VAL A 190 -25.87 -15.02 20.46
CA VAL A 190 -27.04 -15.09 21.35
C VAL A 190 -27.03 -13.85 22.24
N ALA A 191 -27.95 -12.93 21.97
CA ALA A 191 -28.36 -11.86 22.89
C ALA A 191 -29.89 -11.75 22.78
N ALA A 192 -30.62 -12.28 23.78
CA ALA A 192 -31.32 -11.54 24.85
C ALA A 192 -32.65 -10.94 24.33
N GLN A 193 -33.84 -11.17 24.91
CA GLN A 193 -34.42 -10.49 26.09
C GLN A 193 -35.89 -10.98 26.23
N LEU A 194 -36.31 -11.41 27.42
CA LEU A 194 -37.23 -10.67 28.31
C LEU A 194 -38.61 -10.32 27.71
N LEU A 195 -39.57 -11.22 27.94
CA LEU A 195 -40.90 -10.96 28.51
C LEU A 195 -41.53 -12.29 28.95
#